data_AF-A0A960CE62-F1
#
_entry.id   AF-A0A960CE62-F1
#
_cell.length_a   1.000
_cell.length_b   1.000
_cell.length_c   1.000
_cell.angle_alpha   90.00
_cell.angle_beta   90.00
_cell.angle_gamma   90.00
#
_symmetry.space_group_name_H-M   'P 1'
#
loop_
_entity.id
_entity.type
_entity.pdbx_description
1 polymer ?
#
loop_
_entity_poly.entity_id
_entity_poly.type
_entity_poly.pdbx_seq_one_letter_code
_entity_poly.pdbx_strand_id
1 'polypeptide(L)'
;MVDLGGLIANPADKFRSDEVSMRIKMEGLDFRGQVSGCLHAWAQSTRGGWLALVTCTVPTGNGAGSLTMTQWCPANAITPDRDASR
;
A
#
# COMPACT_ATOMS: atom_id res chain seq x y z
N MET A 1 -9.70 3.49 -3.49
CA MET A 1 -8.36 3.94 -3.07
C MET A 1 -7.74 2.91 -2.13
N VAL A 2 -6.42 2.72 -2.22
CA VAL A 2 -5.61 1.87 -1.35
C VAL A 2 -4.62 2.76 -0.59
N ASP A 3 -4.63 2.69 0.73
CA ASP A 3 -3.63 3.30 1.61
C ASP A 3 -2.39 2.40 1.66
N LEU A 4 -1.28 2.91 1.13
CA LEU A 4 -0.04 2.15 1.02
C LEU A 4 0.61 1.84 2.37
N GLY A 5 0.38 2.66 3.40
CA GLY A 5 0.91 2.42 4.74
C GLY A 5 0.17 1.30 5.47
N GLY A 6 -1.11 1.11 5.13
CA GLY A 6 -1.92 -0.02 5.57
C GLY A 6 -1.75 -1.29 4.72
N LEU A 7 -1.32 -1.13 3.45
CA LEU A 7 -1.13 -2.24 2.51
C LEU A 7 -0.02 -3.20 2.97
N ILE A 8 1.13 -2.66 3.38
CA ILE A 8 2.26 -3.41 3.93
C ILE A 8 2.67 -2.77 5.26
N ALA A 9 2.20 -3.34 6.36
CA ALA A 9 2.72 -2.97 7.67
C ALA A 9 4.12 -3.61 7.84
N ASN A 10 5.18 -2.81 7.62
CA ASN A 10 6.55 -3.22 7.90
C ASN A 10 7.08 -2.51 9.17
N PRO A 11 7.09 -3.16 10.34
CA PRO A 11 7.56 -2.54 11.58
C PRO A 11 9.01 -2.03 11.52
N ALA A 12 9.83 -2.58 10.62
CA ALA A 12 11.20 -2.15 10.40
C ALA A 12 11.31 -0.74 9.82
N ASP A 13 10.27 -0.22 9.15
CA ASP A 13 10.29 1.15 8.59
C ASP A 13 10.35 2.23 9.68
N LYS A 14 9.98 1.89 10.92
CA LYS A 14 10.10 2.77 12.09
C LYS A 14 11.49 2.74 12.73
N PHE A 15 12.35 1.80 12.33
CA PHE A 15 13.67 1.61 12.92
C PHE A 15 14.74 2.28 12.04
N ARG A 16 15.42 3.29 12.59
CA ARG A 16 16.56 3.98 11.95
C ARG A 16 16.24 4.56 10.56
N SER A 17 15.06 5.16 10.38
CA SER A 17 14.70 5.92 9.16
C SER A 17 15.72 7.01 8.80
N ASP A 18 16.44 7.51 9.80
CA ASP A 18 17.48 8.55 9.64
C ASP A 18 18.78 8.01 9.06
N GLU A 19 18.97 6.68 9.07
CA GLU A 19 20.18 6.04 8.54
C GLU A 19 20.03 5.46 7.15
N VAL A 20 18.78 5.42 6.65
CA VAL A 20 18.54 5.11 5.25
C VAL A 20 19.14 6.22 4.41
N SER A 21 20.13 5.87 3.58
CA SER A 21 20.80 6.84 2.71
C SER A 21 19.79 7.59 1.84
N MET A 22 20.07 8.85 1.54
CA MET A 22 19.18 9.67 0.68
C MET A 22 18.92 9.03 -0.69
N ARG A 23 19.91 8.29 -1.23
CA ARG A 23 19.71 7.53 -2.47
C ARG A 23 18.61 6.49 -2.35
N ILE A 24 18.57 5.72 -1.25
CA ILE A 24 17.52 4.72 -1.03
C ILE A 24 16.17 5.39 -0.74
N LYS A 25 16.13 6.53 -0.04
CA LYS A 25 14.88 7.29 0.13
C LYS A 25 14.27 7.76 -1.19
N MET A 26 15.11 8.06 -2.18
CA MET A 26 14.66 8.50 -3.50
C MET A 26 14.32 7.32 -4.42
N GLU A 27 15.13 6.27 -4.46
CA GLU A 27 14.94 5.16 -5.41
C GLU A 27 14.07 4.01 -4.86
N GLY A 28 13.89 3.93 -3.54
CA GLY A 28 13.09 2.90 -2.88
C GLY A 28 11.58 3.11 -3.06
N LEU A 29 10.81 2.05 -2.82
CA LEU A 29 9.35 2.10 -2.87
C LEU A 29 8.80 3.02 -1.77
N ASP A 30 7.89 3.91 -2.16
CA ASP A 30 7.21 4.82 -1.24
C ASP A 30 5.86 4.26 -0.83
N PHE A 31 5.79 3.72 0.39
CA PHE A 31 4.56 3.20 0.98
C PHE A 31 3.75 4.27 1.71
N ARG A 32 3.94 5.56 1.39
CA ARG A 32 3.14 6.66 1.94
C ARG A 32 2.05 7.07 0.96
N GLY A 33 0.91 7.48 1.51
CA GLY A 33 -0.19 8.05 0.75
C GLY A 33 -1.15 7.01 0.18
N GLN A 34 -1.99 7.45 -0.76
CA GLN A 34 -3.06 6.64 -1.33
C GLN A 34 -2.94 6.57 -2.85
N VAL A 35 -3.27 5.40 -3.40
CA VAL A 35 -3.28 5.15 -4.84
C VAL A 35 -4.61 4.54 -5.28
N SER A 36 -4.95 4.69 -6.56
CA SER A 36 -6.02 3.90 -7.16
C SER A 36 -5.60 2.43 -7.20
N GLY A 37 -6.56 1.54 -6.98
CA GLY A 37 -6.34 0.11 -7.00
C GLY A 37 -7.63 -0.64 -7.31
N CYS A 38 -7.49 -1.89 -7.72
CA CYS A 38 -8.59 -2.79 -8.02
C CYS A 38 -8.78 -3.80 -6.89
N LEU A 39 -10.01 -3.94 -6.40
CA LEU A 39 -10.39 -4.97 -5.44
C LEU A 39 -10.80 -6.24 -6.18
N HIS A 40 -10.20 -7.37 -5.80
CA HIS A 40 -10.47 -8.67 -6.43
C HIS A 40 -11.31 -9.59 -5.56
N ALA A 41 -11.08 -9.59 -4.24
CA ALA A 41 -11.75 -10.52 -3.34
C ALA A 41 -11.73 -10.03 -1.89
N TRP A 42 -12.61 -10.64 -1.10
CA TRP A 42 -12.65 -10.51 0.34
C TRP A 42 -12.43 -11.88 1.01
N ALA A 43 -11.76 -11.87 2.15
CA ALA A 43 -11.64 -13.04 3.01
C ALA A 43 -11.80 -12.61 4.47
N GLN A 44 -12.54 -13.40 5.27
CA GLN A 44 -12.61 -13.20 6.71
C GLN A 44 -11.63 -14.14 7.42
N SER A 45 -10.81 -13.59 8.30
CA SER A 45 -9.90 -14.37 9.14
C SER A 45 -10.67 -15.12 10.24
N THR A 46 -10.05 -16.16 10.79
CA THR A 46 -10.59 -16.91 11.94
C THR A 46 -10.71 -16.07 13.22
N ARG A 47 -10.12 -14.86 13.24
CA ARG A 47 -10.25 -13.87 14.32
C ARG A 47 -11.31 -12.80 14.03
N GLY A 48 -12.10 -12.95 12.97
CA GLY A 48 -13.22 -12.08 12.61
C GLY A 48 -12.85 -10.85 11.77
N GLY A 49 -11.56 -10.50 11.66
CA GLY A 49 -11.09 -9.40 10.82
C GLY A 49 -11.19 -9.71 9.33
N TRP A 50 -11.55 -8.72 8.51
CA TRP A 50 -11.65 -8.84 7.06
C TRP A 50 -10.35 -8.41 6.34
N LEU A 51 -10.04 -9.12 5.27
CA LEU A 51 -8.91 -8.88 4.38
C LEU A 51 -9.42 -8.64 2.96
N ALA A 52 -8.78 -7.73 2.25
CA ALA A 52 -9.03 -7.42 0.85
C ALA A 52 -7.85 -7.86 -0.02
N LEU A 53 -8.11 -8.58 -1.11
CA LEU A 53 -7.12 -8.83 -2.15
C LEU A 53 -7.18 -7.68 -3.16
N VAL A 54 -6.10 -6.95 -3.33
CA VAL A 54 -6.06 -5.77 -4.21
C VAL A 54 -4.88 -5.80 -5.17
N THR A 55 -5.05 -5.20 -6.35
CA THR A 55 -3.93 -4.79 -7.21
C THR A 55 -3.78 -3.28 -7.18
N CYS A 56 -2.56 -2.79 -6.97
CA CYS A 56 -2.23 -1.37 -7.03
C CYS A 56 -0.77 -1.16 -7.48
N THR A 57 -0.43 0.09 -7.79
CA THR A 57 0.91 0.48 -8.23
C THR A 57 1.57 1.35 -7.15
N VAL A 58 2.72 0.92 -6.63
CA VAL A 58 3.51 1.63 -5.62
C VAL A 58 4.63 2.40 -6.33
N PRO A 59 4.72 3.73 -6.20
CA PRO A 59 5.78 4.51 -6.82
C PRO A 59 7.09 4.38 -6.04
N THR A 60 8.21 4.75 -6.68
CA THR A 60 9.45 5.06 -5.96
C THR A 60 9.40 6.45 -5.32
N GLY A 61 10.24 6.74 -4.33
CA GLY A 61 10.24 8.02 -3.60
C GLY A 61 10.53 9.25 -4.48
N ASN A 62 11.22 9.07 -5.60
CA ASN A 62 11.49 10.08 -6.62
C ASN A 62 10.41 10.14 -7.72
N GLY A 63 9.41 9.24 -7.68
CA GLY A 63 8.34 9.12 -8.68
C GLY A 63 8.78 8.66 -10.07
N ALA A 64 10.05 8.33 -10.28
CA ALA A 64 10.60 7.95 -11.58
C ALA A 64 10.36 6.47 -11.93
N GLY A 65 10.03 5.64 -10.94
CA GLY A 65 9.73 4.23 -11.08
C GLY A 65 8.47 3.83 -10.34
N SER A 66 7.99 2.62 -10.61
CA SER A 66 6.87 2.04 -9.86
C SER A 66 6.87 0.52 -9.93
N LEU A 67 6.14 -0.09 -8.99
CA LEU A 67 5.92 -1.53 -8.90
C LEU A 67 4.43 -1.82 -8.78
N THR A 68 3.88 -2.54 -9.75
CA THR A 68 2.52 -3.09 -9.66
C THR A 68 2.56 -4.38 -8.85
N MET A 69 1.69 -4.50 -7.86
CA MET A 69 1.58 -5.68 -7.01
C MET A 69 0.13 -6.09 -6.76
N THR A 70 -0.07 -7.38 -6.54
CA THR A 70 -1.35 -7.96 -6.09
C THR A 70 -1.15 -8.58 -4.72
N GLN A 71 -1.86 -8.09 -3.70
CA GLN A 71 -1.60 -8.48 -2.32
C GLN A 71 -2.84 -8.40 -1.42
N TRP A 72 -2.88 -9.22 -0.38
CA TRP A 72 -3.84 -9.14 0.70
C TRP A 72 -3.47 -8.02 1.70
N CYS A 73 -4.45 -7.21 2.07
CA CYS A 73 -4.31 -6.17 3.09
C CYS A 73 -5.51 -6.15 4.04
N PRO A 74 -5.38 -5.54 5.24
CA PRO A 74 -6.51 -5.30 6.12
C PRO A 74 -7.61 -4.48 5.44
N ALA A 75 -8.88 -4.77 5.75
CA ALA A 75 -10.02 -4.06 5.15
C ALA A 75 -9.96 -2.53 5.31
N ASN A 76 -9.38 -2.04 6.40
CA ASN A 76 -9.23 -0.61 6.67
C ASN A 76 -8.09 0.06 5.88
N ALA A 77 -7.29 -0.70 5.13
CA ALA A 77 -6.30 -0.16 4.19
C ALA A 77 -6.94 0.27 2.86
N ILE A 78 -8.24 0.02 2.64
CA ILE A 78 -8.92 0.44 1.41
C ILE A 78 -10.18 1.23 1.69
N THR A 79 -10.49 2.13 0.77
CA THR A 79 -11.74 2.89 0.75
C THR A 79 -12.35 2.86 -0.66
N PRO A 80 -13.68 2.92 -0.79
CA PRO A 80 -14.31 3.08 -2.09
C PRO A 80 -13.77 4.31 -2.80
N ASP A 81 -13.50 4.19 -4.09
CA ASP A 81 -13.21 5.35 -4.92
C ASP A 81 -14.52 6.11 -5.14
N ARG A 82 -14.59 7.35 -4.65
CA ARG A 82 -15.81 8.18 -4.70
C ARG A 82 -16.11 8.66 -6.12
N ASP A 83 -15.10 8.68 -6.98
CA ASP A 83 -15.23 9.17 -8.36
C ASP A 83 -15.49 8.05 -9.37
N ALA A 84 -15.30 6.78 -8.98
CA ALA A 84 -15.57 5.63 -9.85
C ALA A 84 -17.06 5.39 -10.15
N SER A 85 -17.96 6.12 -9.48
CA SER A 85 -19.43 5.99 -9.63
C SER A 85 -20.06 7.10 -10.48
N ARG A 86 -19.25 7.96 -11.12
CA ARG A 86 -19.68 9.07 -11.97
C ARG A 86 -19.32 8.82 -13.42
#